data_AF-A0A7R7XQZ0-F1
#
_entry.id   AF-A0A7R7XQZ0-F1
#
_cell.length_a   1.000
_cell.length_b   1.000
_cell.length_c   1.000
_cell.angle_alpha   90.00
_cell.angle_beta   90.00
_cell.angle_gamma   90.00
#
_symmetry.space_group_name_H-M   'P 1'
#
loop_
_entity.id
_entity.type
_entity.pdbx_description
1 polymer ?
#
loop_
_entity_poly.entity_id
_entity_poly.type
_entity_poly.pdbx_seq_one_letter_code
_entity_poly.pdbx_strand_id
1 'polypeptide(L)'
;MQLPTSERPRFSQLVGWEYAAEETDGTESVVDNPAHDHTLYRHPPLGVEESHNPNATRDIYSLGMVLLEIGLWTVVADIYDSESGPSYQATDPESLRTISAALAGKAERDLPSKMGQLYADAVRECLKNSIGTYRDCDEQTKATVALRKLVMDAVEGGRRL
;
A
#
# COMPACT_ATOMS: atom_id res chain seq x y z
N MET A 1 23.91 31.46 -13.16
CA MET A 1 22.67 31.66 -13.93
C MET A 1 21.66 30.65 -13.41
N GLN A 2 20.69 31.09 -12.62
CA GLN A 2 19.79 30.23 -11.86
C GLN A 2 18.44 30.19 -12.60
N LEU A 3 18.05 29.01 -13.09
CA LEU A 3 16.83 28.84 -13.88
C LEU A 3 15.59 29.21 -13.05
N PRO A 4 14.57 29.82 -13.68
CA PRO A 4 13.32 30.19 -13.02
C PRO A 4 12.64 28.95 -12.42
N THR A 5 12.07 29.11 -11.22
CA THR A 5 11.45 28.03 -10.41
C THR A 5 10.29 27.30 -11.10
N SER A 6 9.74 27.87 -12.18
CA SER A 6 8.63 27.30 -12.96
C SER A 6 9.03 26.12 -13.87
N GLU A 7 10.31 25.94 -14.18
CA GLU A 7 10.76 24.94 -15.18
C GLU A 7 11.46 23.72 -14.57
N ARG A 8 11.49 23.61 -13.23
CA ARG A 8 12.05 22.41 -12.60
C ARG A 8 11.07 21.25 -12.80
N PRO A 9 11.51 20.09 -13.33
CA PRO A 9 10.68 18.91 -13.32
C PRO A 9 10.30 18.63 -11.86
N ARG A 10 8.99 18.52 -11.59
CA ARG A 10 8.50 18.14 -10.27
C ARG A 10 8.73 16.65 -10.14
N PHE A 11 9.85 16.28 -9.51
CA PHE A 11 10.11 14.90 -9.14
C PHE A 11 9.44 14.63 -7.79
N SER A 12 8.68 13.54 -7.70
CA SER A 12 8.32 12.95 -6.42
C SER A 12 9.57 12.34 -5.79
N GLN A 13 9.74 12.50 -4.48
CA GLN A 13 10.85 11.94 -3.72
C GLN A 13 10.29 11.05 -2.62
N LEU A 14 10.87 9.87 -2.45
CA LEU A 14 10.58 9.01 -1.30
C LEU A 14 11.44 9.48 -0.12
N VAL A 15 10.77 9.81 0.98
CA VAL A 15 11.36 10.27 2.25
C VAL A 15 10.85 9.37 3.39
N GLY A 16 11.34 9.55 4.61
CA GLY A 16 10.88 8.74 5.76
C GLY A 16 11.68 7.44 5.98
N TRP A 17 12.98 7.45 5.68
CA TRP A 17 13.85 6.26 5.76
C TRP A 17 14.18 5.84 7.20
N GLU A 18 13.75 6.58 8.21
CA GLU A 18 13.95 6.25 9.64
C GLU A 18 13.26 4.95 10.08
N TYR A 19 12.31 4.44 9.29
CA TYR A 19 11.63 3.17 9.52
C TYR A 19 12.07 2.05 8.57
N ALA A 20 13.02 2.32 7.67
CA ALA A 20 13.53 1.32 6.74
C ALA A 20 14.33 0.26 7.52
N ALA A 21 14.00 -1.01 7.30
CA ALA A 21 14.66 -2.14 7.93
C ALA A 21 15.33 -3.02 6.87
N GLU A 22 16.56 -3.46 7.13
CA GLU A 22 17.18 -4.50 6.33
C GLU A 22 16.43 -5.82 6.54
N GLU A 23 16.22 -6.55 5.44
CA GLU A 23 15.58 -7.87 5.44
C GLU A 23 16.55 -8.92 5.98
N THR A 24 16.76 -8.91 7.30
CA THR A 24 17.48 -9.95 8.05
C THR A 24 16.48 -10.73 8.89
N ASP A 25 16.64 -12.05 8.92
CA ASP A 25 15.72 -12.98 9.58
C ASP A 25 15.50 -12.59 11.06
N GLY A 26 14.28 -12.15 11.39
CA GLY A 26 13.84 -11.82 12.75
C GLY A 26 13.88 -10.34 13.16
N THR A 27 14.23 -9.39 12.29
CA THR A 27 14.20 -7.95 12.66
C THR A 27 12.79 -7.36 12.49
N GLU A 28 11.95 -7.52 13.50
CA GLU A 28 10.74 -6.70 13.60
C GLU A 28 11.13 -5.30 14.08
N SER A 29 10.92 -4.28 13.24
CA SER A 29 10.94 -2.90 13.69
C SER A 29 9.76 -2.68 14.63
N VAL A 30 10.00 -2.84 15.93
CA VAL A 30 9.04 -2.50 16.99
C VAL A 30 9.06 -0.98 17.12
N VAL A 31 8.20 -0.33 16.34
CA VAL A 31 7.87 1.08 16.60
C VAL A 31 6.90 1.11 17.77
N ASP A 32 7.36 1.63 18.89
CA ASP A 32 6.56 1.80 20.10
C ASP A 32 5.52 2.91 19.83
N ASN A 33 4.26 2.51 19.64
CA ASN A 33 3.08 3.38 19.49
C ASN A 33 3.12 4.38 18.29
N PRO A 34 3.01 3.90 17.04
CA PRO A 34 2.82 4.79 15.89
C PRO A 34 1.50 5.58 16.02
N ALA A 35 1.46 6.79 15.47
CA ALA A 35 0.23 7.55 15.35
C ALA A 35 -0.86 6.72 14.61
N HIS A 36 -2.13 6.95 14.97
CA HIS A 36 -3.25 6.10 14.51
C HIS A 36 -3.37 6.04 12.98
N ASP A 37 -3.09 7.15 12.31
CA ASP A 37 -3.05 7.29 10.85
C ASP A 37 -2.00 6.38 10.19
N HIS A 38 -0.83 6.21 10.80
CA HIS A 38 0.22 5.34 10.28
C HIS A 38 -0.14 3.85 10.40
N THR A 39 -1.06 3.51 11.30
CA THR A 39 -1.47 2.11 11.53
C THR A 39 -2.29 1.56 10.36
N LEU A 40 -3.02 2.43 9.64
CA LEU A 40 -3.85 2.02 8.49
C LEU A 40 -3.02 1.58 7.27
N TYR A 41 -1.79 2.06 7.14
CA TYR A 41 -0.85 1.62 6.10
C TYR A 41 -0.14 0.32 6.48
N ARG A 42 -0.27 -0.16 7.73
CA ARG A 42 0.39 -1.38 8.17
C ARG A 42 -0.42 -2.59 7.67
N HIS A 43 0.25 -3.48 6.94
CA HIS A 43 -0.33 -4.77 6.55
C HIS A 43 -0.83 -5.51 7.82
N PRO A 44 -2.10 -5.92 7.87
CA PRO A 44 -2.65 -6.62 9.03
C PRO A 44 -1.99 -8.00 9.15
N PRO A 45 -1.51 -8.40 10.33
CA PRO A 45 -0.90 -9.71 10.49
C PRO A 45 -1.99 -10.79 10.30
N LEU A 46 -1.72 -11.78 9.44
CA LEU A 46 -2.65 -12.89 9.12
C LEU A 46 -2.62 -14.03 10.15
N GLY A 47 -1.88 -13.91 11.27
CA GLY A 47 -1.85 -14.89 12.36
C GLY A 47 -0.47 -15.11 12.98
N VAL A 48 -0.33 -16.21 13.73
CA VAL A 48 0.88 -16.62 14.46
C VAL A 48 2.05 -17.09 13.58
N GLU A 49 1.80 -17.35 12.29
CA GLU A 49 2.81 -17.84 11.32
C GLU A 49 3.49 -16.68 10.54
N GLU A 50 3.11 -15.43 10.81
CA GLU A 50 3.49 -14.24 10.02
C GLU A 50 4.77 -13.55 10.48
N SER A 51 5.45 -14.07 11.50
CA SER A 51 6.76 -13.55 11.94
C SER A 51 7.84 -13.58 10.84
N HIS A 52 7.54 -14.23 9.71
CA HIS A 52 8.43 -14.37 8.55
C HIS A 52 7.87 -13.73 7.28
N ASN A 53 6.82 -12.90 7.33
CA ASN A 53 6.38 -12.21 6.12
C ASN A 53 7.46 -11.18 5.70
N PRO A 54 7.96 -11.24 4.44
CA PRO A 54 9.02 -10.37 3.98
C PRO A 54 8.60 -8.90 4.03
N ASN A 55 9.54 -8.00 4.32
CA ASN A 55 9.28 -6.56 4.41
C ASN A 55 8.65 -6.02 3.12
N ALA A 56 9.06 -6.58 1.97
CA ALA A 56 8.54 -6.22 0.65
C ALA A 56 7.01 -6.36 0.54
N THR A 57 6.43 -7.37 1.19
CA THR A 57 4.98 -7.61 1.20
C THR A 57 4.23 -6.51 1.95
N ARG A 58 4.80 -6.04 3.07
CA ARG A 58 4.24 -4.94 3.88
C ARG A 58 4.34 -3.61 3.12
N ASP A 59 5.42 -3.40 2.38
CA ASP A 59 5.61 -2.21 1.54
C ASP A 59 4.65 -2.18 0.35
N ILE A 60 4.42 -3.33 -0.31
CA ILE A 60 3.46 -3.44 -1.42
C ILE A 60 2.03 -3.11 -0.95
N TYR A 61 1.65 -3.58 0.24
CA TYR A 61 0.38 -3.23 0.83
C TYR A 61 0.25 -1.73 1.10
N SER A 62 1.28 -1.14 1.72
CA SER A 62 1.35 0.31 2.00
C SER A 62 1.25 1.13 0.72
N LEU A 63 1.89 0.68 -0.36
CA LEU A 63 1.78 1.26 -1.69
C LEU A 63 0.34 1.16 -2.23
N GLY A 64 -0.33 0.02 -2.04
CA GLY A 64 -1.75 -0.15 -2.40
C GLY A 64 -2.66 0.88 -1.73
N MET A 65 -2.43 1.18 -0.45
CA MET A 65 -3.15 2.24 0.27
C MET A 65 -2.90 3.62 -0.35
N VAL A 66 -1.63 3.98 -0.61
CA VAL A 66 -1.30 5.27 -1.26
C VAL A 66 -1.94 5.39 -2.65
N LEU A 67 -1.96 4.32 -3.44
CA LEU A 67 -2.61 4.32 -4.75
C LEU A 67 -4.14 4.47 -4.62
N LEU A 68 -4.75 3.85 -3.61
CA LEU A 68 -6.17 4.06 -3.31
C LEU A 68 -6.46 5.54 -3.01
N GLU A 69 -5.63 6.19 -2.19
CA GLU A 69 -5.78 7.61 -1.88
C GLU A 69 -5.67 8.49 -3.11
N ILE A 70 -4.67 8.23 -3.97
CA ILE A 70 -4.49 8.96 -5.22
C ILE A 70 -5.71 8.79 -6.12
N GLY A 71 -6.20 7.56 -6.27
CA GLY A 71 -7.32 7.25 -7.16
C GLY A 71 -8.67 7.79 -6.69
N LEU A 72 -8.87 7.91 -5.38
CA LEU A 72 -10.09 8.49 -4.81
C LEU A 72 -9.96 9.98 -4.50
N TRP A 73 -8.74 10.50 -4.47
CA TRP A 73 -8.39 11.86 -4.03
C TRP A 73 -8.88 12.14 -2.60
N THR A 74 -8.72 11.17 -1.72
CA THR A 74 -9.18 11.21 -0.32
C THR A 74 -8.21 10.42 0.54
N VAL A 75 -7.88 10.93 1.73
CA VAL A 75 -6.94 10.28 2.66
C VAL A 75 -7.58 9.01 3.22
N VAL A 76 -6.80 7.94 3.44
CA VAL A 76 -7.31 6.65 3.94
C VAL A 76 -8.02 6.82 5.28
N ALA A 77 -7.54 7.70 6.16
CA ALA A 77 -8.18 8.02 7.43
C ALA A 77 -9.62 8.54 7.24
N ASP A 78 -9.83 9.46 6.30
CA ASP A 78 -11.16 10.01 6.01
C ASP A 78 -12.07 8.95 5.37
N ILE A 79 -11.51 8.11 4.49
CA ILE A 79 -12.22 6.97 3.90
C ILE A 79 -12.67 6.03 5.01
N TYR A 80 -11.77 5.70 5.92
CA TYR A 80 -12.01 4.83 7.06
C TYR A 80 -13.10 5.39 7.98
N ASP A 81 -13.00 6.65 8.39
CA ASP A 81 -13.99 7.31 9.24
C ASP A 81 -15.38 7.31 8.60
N SER A 82 -15.46 7.44 7.28
CA SER A 82 -16.73 7.40 6.55
C SER A 82 -17.39 6.01 6.50
N GLU A 83 -16.59 4.94 6.49
CA GLU A 83 -17.08 3.56 6.37
C GLU A 83 -17.24 2.88 7.75
N SER A 84 -16.45 3.27 8.74
CA SER A 84 -16.36 2.62 10.07
C SER A 84 -16.86 3.50 11.23
N GLY A 85 -17.01 4.81 11.00
CA GLY A 85 -17.40 5.79 12.01
C GLY A 85 -16.22 6.33 12.84
N PRO A 86 -16.32 7.57 13.38
CA PRO A 86 -15.21 8.35 13.95
C PRO A 86 -14.63 7.84 15.28
N SER A 87 -15.04 6.66 15.76
CA SER A 87 -14.69 6.11 17.07
C SER A 87 -13.94 4.78 17.00
N TYR A 88 -13.72 4.24 15.80
CA TYR A 88 -13.07 2.95 15.68
C TYR A 88 -11.55 3.18 15.74
N GLN A 89 -10.91 2.66 16.80
CA GLN A 89 -9.44 2.64 16.91
C GLN A 89 -8.97 1.21 16.67
N ALA A 90 -8.68 0.88 15.41
CA ALA A 90 -8.14 -0.42 15.06
C ALA A 90 -6.69 -0.54 15.55
N THR A 91 -6.55 -1.09 16.75
CA THR A 91 -5.25 -1.45 17.34
C THR A 91 -5.04 -2.96 17.34
N ASP A 92 -6.10 -3.75 17.19
CA ASP A 92 -6.00 -5.21 17.11
C ASP A 92 -5.94 -5.71 15.64
N PRO A 93 -5.29 -6.87 15.41
CA PRO A 93 -5.16 -7.46 14.08
C PRO A 93 -6.48 -7.76 13.34
N GLU A 94 -7.54 -8.11 14.06
CA GLU A 94 -8.81 -8.49 13.45
C GLU A 94 -9.55 -7.27 12.90
N SER A 95 -9.51 -6.18 13.65
CA SER A 95 -9.97 -4.87 13.21
C SER A 95 -9.22 -4.40 11.96
N LEU A 96 -7.88 -4.50 11.94
CA LEU A 96 -7.08 -4.12 10.77
C LEU A 96 -7.39 -4.96 9.53
N ARG A 97 -7.64 -6.28 9.69
CA ARG A 97 -8.08 -7.14 8.57
C ARG A 97 -9.43 -6.71 8.03
N THR A 98 -10.38 -6.42 8.92
CA THR A 98 -11.73 -5.99 8.54
C THR A 98 -11.68 -4.68 7.77
N ILE A 99 -10.86 -3.73 8.22
CA ILE A 99 -10.65 -2.44 7.55
C ILE A 99 -10.00 -2.62 6.20
N SER A 100 -8.93 -3.40 6.13
CA SER A 100 -8.25 -3.72 4.88
C SER A 100 -9.22 -4.29 3.85
N ALA A 101 -10.11 -5.19 4.26
CA ALA A 101 -11.14 -5.76 3.40
C ALA A 101 -12.19 -4.72 2.97
N ALA A 102 -12.62 -3.83 3.87
CA ALA A 102 -13.55 -2.76 3.56
C ALA A 102 -12.96 -1.77 2.54
N LEU A 103 -11.70 -1.36 2.74
CA LEU A 103 -10.96 -0.47 1.84
C LEU A 103 -10.73 -1.13 0.47
N ALA A 104 -10.36 -2.41 0.43
CA ALA A 104 -10.27 -3.16 -0.82
C ALA A 104 -11.62 -3.24 -1.54
N GLY A 105 -12.72 -3.45 -0.81
CA GLY A 105 -14.07 -3.43 -1.37
C GLY A 105 -14.45 -2.05 -1.93
N LYS A 106 -14.01 -0.96 -1.30
CA LYS A 106 -14.20 0.39 -1.82
C LYS A 106 -13.40 0.64 -3.08
N ALA A 107 -12.16 0.16 -3.12
CA ALA A 107 -11.31 0.21 -4.31
C ALA A 107 -12.00 -0.46 -5.51
N GLU A 108 -12.57 -1.65 -5.31
CA GLU A 108 -13.30 -2.40 -6.36
C GLU A 108 -14.55 -1.68 -6.86
N ARG A 109 -15.27 -0.95 -6.00
CA ARG A 109 -16.49 -0.23 -6.39
C ARG A 109 -16.20 1.10 -7.07
N ASP A 110 -15.29 1.89 -6.52
CA ASP A 110 -15.20 3.31 -6.83
C ASP A 110 -14.08 3.62 -7.85
N LEU A 111 -12.94 2.91 -7.79
CA LEU A 111 -11.80 3.18 -8.67
C LEU A 111 -12.07 2.93 -10.17
N PRO A 112 -12.83 1.89 -10.60
CA PRO A 112 -13.05 1.65 -12.02
C PRO A 112 -13.69 2.86 -12.72
N SER A 113 -14.59 3.57 -12.03
CA SER A 113 -15.27 4.75 -12.56
C SER A 113 -14.39 6.01 -12.60
N LYS A 114 -13.41 6.10 -11.70
CA LYS A 114 -12.56 7.29 -11.51
C LYS A 114 -11.23 7.21 -12.27
N MET A 115 -10.60 6.04 -12.24
CA MET A 115 -9.24 5.81 -12.73
C MET A 115 -9.16 4.72 -13.81
N GLY A 116 -10.25 3.98 -14.04
CA GLY A 116 -10.32 2.87 -14.97
C GLY A 116 -10.04 1.50 -14.33
N GLN A 117 -10.47 0.44 -15.02
CA GLN A 117 -10.43 -0.94 -14.52
C GLN A 117 -9.00 -1.42 -14.23
N LEU A 118 -8.04 -1.08 -15.09
CA LEU A 118 -6.64 -1.50 -14.94
C LEU A 118 -6.01 -0.94 -13.65
N TYR A 119 -6.31 0.32 -13.32
CA TYR A 119 -5.85 0.93 -12.09
C TYR A 119 -6.49 0.27 -10.86
N ALA A 120 -7.80 0.03 -10.93
CA ALA A 120 -8.54 -0.62 -9.84
C ALA A 120 -8.02 -2.04 -9.56
N ASP A 121 -7.76 -2.82 -10.60
CA ASP A 121 -7.20 -4.17 -10.46
C ASP A 121 -5.80 -4.13 -9.84
N ALA A 122 -4.93 -3.23 -10.29
CA ALA A 122 -3.58 -3.07 -9.73
C ALA A 122 -3.62 -2.75 -8.22
N VAL A 123 -4.47 -1.80 -7.80
CA VAL A 123 -4.66 -1.46 -6.38
C VAL A 123 -5.17 -2.66 -5.60
N ARG A 124 -6.15 -3.39 -6.14
CA ARG A 124 -6.71 -4.57 -5.49
C ARG A 124 -5.66 -5.66 -5.26
N GLU A 125 -4.80 -5.92 -6.23
CA GLU A 125 -3.74 -6.93 -6.08
C GLU A 125 -2.72 -6.53 -4.99
N CYS A 126 -2.36 -5.24 -4.89
CA CYS A 126 -1.53 -4.74 -3.79
C CYS A 126 -2.20 -4.95 -2.41
N LEU A 127 -3.50 -4.65 -2.31
CA LEU A 127 -4.24 -4.72 -1.04
C LEU A 127 -4.59 -6.15 -0.59
N LYS A 128 -4.80 -7.08 -1.52
CA LYS A 128 -5.08 -8.49 -1.22
C LYS A 128 -3.84 -9.32 -0.93
N ASN A 129 -2.65 -8.70 -1.03
CA ASN A 129 -1.36 -9.35 -0.83
C ASN A 129 -1.15 -10.59 -1.73
N SER A 130 -1.79 -10.61 -2.91
CA SER A 130 -1.64 -11.69 -3.90
C SER A 130 -0.27 -11.67 -4.60
N ILE A 131 0.47 -10.57 -4.44
CA ILE A 131 1.78 -10.32 -5.06
C ILE A 131 2.92 -10.99 -4.25
N GLY A 132 2.71 -11.28 -2.96
CA GLY A 132 3.75 -11.71 -2.01
C GLY A 132 3.70 -13.18 -1.55
N THR A 133 2.79 -14.04 -2.03
CA THR A 133 2.63 -15.41 -1.50
C THR A 133 3.63 -16.45 -2.02
N TYR A 134 4.74 -16.04 -2.64
CA TYR A 134 5.70 -16.97 -3.26
C TYR A 134 6.85 -17.34 -2.31
N ARG A 135 6.61 -18.37 -1.51
CA ARG A 135 7.46 -18.92 -0.44
C ARG A 135 8.76 -19.61 -0.93
N ASP A 136 9.32 -19.25 -2.08
CA ASP A 136 10.56 -19.90 -2.56
C ASP A 136 11.57 -18.92 -3.16
N CYS A 137 12.80 -19.04 -2.63
CA CYS A 137 14.08 -18.39 -2.93
C CYS A 137 14.12 -17.51 -4.20
N ASP A 138 14.57 -16.25 -4.02
CA ASP A 138 14.55 -15.08 -4.94
C ASP A 138 13.36 -14.10 -4.73
N GLU A 139 12.97 -13.87 -3.47
CA GLU A 139 11.78 -13.09 -3.05
C GLU A 139 11.75 -11.64 -3.56
N GLN A 140 12.84 -10.88 -3.44
CA GLN A 140 12.88 -9.47 -3.84
C GLN A 140 12.74 -9.27 -5.35
N THR A 141 13.36 -10.14 -6.14
CA THR A 141 13.29 -10.08 -7.60
C THR A 141 11.88 -10.39 -8.08
N LYS A 142 11.21 -11.39 -7.48
CA LYS A 142 9.85 -11.80 -7.87
C LYS A 142 8.80 -10.79 -7.48
N ALA A 143 8.84 -10.24 -6.26
CA ALA A 143 7.91 -9.20 -5.83
C ALA A 143 8.06 -7.92 -6.67
N THR A 144 9.30 -7.51 -6.98
CA THR A 144 9.59 -6.35 -7.84
C THR A 144 9.11 -6.57 -9.27
N VAL A 145 9.34 -7.76 -9.84
CA VAL A 145 8.87 -8.12 -11.19
C VAL A 145 7.34 -8.17 -11.23
N ALA A 146 6.69 -8.73 -10.20
CA ALA A 146 5.25 -8.79 -10.11
C ALA A 146 4.63 -7.40 -9.97
N LEU A 147 5.20 -6.53 -9.11
CA LEU A 147 4.80 -5.13 -8.99
C LEU A 147 4.92 -4.39 -10.33
N ARG A 148 6.07 -4.53 -11.01
CA ARG A 148 6.27 -3.91 -12.31
C ARG A 148 5.21 -4.36 -13.32
N LYS A 149 4.99 -5.66 -13.44
CA LYS A 149 4.10 -6.23 -14.43
C LYS A 149 2.61 -5.94 -14.15
N LEU A 150 2.20 -6.03 -12.89
CA LEU A 150 0.80 -5.93 -12.50
C LEU A 150 0.36 -4.49 -12.27
N VAL A 151 1.27 -3.64 -11.78
CA VAL A 151 0.96 -2.27 -11.37
C VAL A 151 1.55 -1.27 -12.34
N MET A 152 2.86 -1.28 -12.57
CA MET A 152 3.50 -0.24 -13.40
C MET A 152 3.08 -0.32 -14.86
N ASP A 153 3.08 -1.51 -15.45
CA ASP A 153 2.68 -1.69 -16.85
C ASP A 153 1.18 -1.39 -17.05
N ALA A 154 0.33 -1.73 -16.07
CA ALA A 154 -1.11 -1.44 -16.09
C ALA A 154 -1.40 0.06 -16.01
N VAL A 155 -0.69 0.76 -15.12
CA VAL A 155 -0.80 2.22 -14.96
C VAL A 155 -0.24 2.95 -16.19
N GLU A 156 0.88 2.49 -16.76
CA GLU A 156 1.42 3.07 -17.98
C GLU A 156 0.50 2.86 -19.19
N GLY A 157 -0.13 1.68 -19.28
CA GLY A 157 -1.15 1.39 -20.29
C GLY A 157 -2.34 2.34 -20.22
N GLY A 158 -2.80 2.68 -19.00
CA GLY A 158 -3.87 3.65 -18.78
C GLY A 158 -3.51 5.09 -19.15
N ARG A 159 -2.22 5.48 -19.05
CA ARG A 159 -1.73 6.83 -19.39
C ARG A 159 -1.77 7.14 -20.91
N ARG A 160 -1.89 6.11 -21.75
CA ARG A 160 -1.84 6.25 -23.23
C ARG A 160 -3.23 6.34 -23.87
N LEU A 161 -4.30 6.37 -23.07
CA LEU A 161 -5.68 6.63 -23.48
C LEU A 161 -6.06 8.08 -23.22
#